data_AF-A0A9D0NTI7-F1
#
_entry.id   AF-A0A9D0NTI7-F1
#
_cell.length_a   1.000
_cell.length_b   1.000
_cell.length_c   1.000
_cell.angle_alpha   90.00
_cell.angle_beta   90.00
_cell.angle_gamma   90.00
#
_symmetry.space_group_name_H-M   'P 1'
#
loop_
_entity.id
_entity.type
_entity.pdbx_description
1 polymer ?
#
loop_
_entity_poly.entity_id
_entity_poly.type
_entity_poly.pdbx_seq_one_letter_code
_entity_poly.pdbx_strand_id
1 'polypeptide(L)'
;PVDMYIAGCMPRPEAVISGLRDLMEDIRTGRAENWKRYFQNYDYYLGNQQQLFGEDWQTPTDIIAEARHYGLMTDSTLGEHTALLEKHQKPLEALEMRLSVKEKQKP
;
A
#
# COMPACT_ATOMS: atom_id res chain seq x y z
N PRO A 1 3.23 4.72 4.39
CA PRO A 1 3.29 5.37 5.73
C PRO A 1 2.69 4.41 6.76
N VAL A 2 3.24 4.36 7.96
CA VAL A 2 2.85 3.38 8.99
C VAL A 2 1.96 4.07 10.01
N ASP A 3 0.86 3.40 10.43
CA ASP A 3 -0.05 3.95 11.44
C ASP A 3 0.51 3.84 12.86
N MET A 4 1.16 2.73 13.18
CA MET A 4 1.77 2.53 14.50
C MET A 4 2.93 1.54 14.48
N TYR A 5 3.72 1.59 15.55
CA TYR A 5 4.84 0.69 15.79
C TYR A 5 4.66 -0.03 17.12
N ILE A 6 4.97 -1.32 17.15
CA ILE A 6 4.99 -2.14 18.37
C ILE A 6 6.44 -2.54 18.62
N ALA A 7 6.96 -2.21 19.79
CA ALA A 7 8.34 -2.51 20.15
C ALA A 7 8.53 -4.00 20.49
N GLY A 8 9.70 -4.54 20.14
CA GLY A 8 10.14 -5.90 20.49
C GLY A 8 10.75 -6.65 19.31
N CYS A 9 11.85 -7.36 19.54
CA CYS A 9 12.35 -8.35 18.58
C CYS A 9 11.55 -9.64 18.79
N MET A 10 10.51 -9.83 17.98
CA MET A 10 9.37 -10.74 18.23
C MET A 10 8.53 -10.28 19.43
N PRO A 11 7.65 -9.27 19.25
CA PRO A 11 6.81 -8.79 20.34
C PRO A 11 5.95 -9.93 20.89
N ARG A 12 5.80 -9.97 22.22
CA ARG A 12 4.91 -10.97 22.84
C ARG A 12 3.48 -10.80 22.30
N PRO A 13 2.69 -11.89 22.20
CA PRO A 13 1.33 -11.81 21.69
C PRO A 13 0.47 -10.74 22.36
N GLU A 14 0.64 -10.52 23.67
CA GLU A 14 -0.09 -9.49 24.43
C GLU A 14 0.25 -8.06 23.97
N ALA A 15 1.51 -7.81 23.57
CA ALA A 15 1.91 -6.51 23.02
C ALA A 15 1.26 -6.26 21.65
N VAL A 16 1.12 -7.31 20.83
CA VAL A 16 0.38 -7.23 19.56
C VAL A 16 -1.10 -6.92 19.81
N ILE A 17 -1.73 -7.61 20.77
CA ILE A 17 -3.13 -7.35 21.15
C ILE A 17 -3.32 -5.92 21.65
N SER A 18 -2.37 -5.41 22.44
CA SER A 18 -2.41 -4.02 22.92
C SER A 18 -2.32 -3.03 21.75
N GLY A 19 -1.36 -3.21 20.84
CA GLY A 19 -1.24 -2.34 19.67
C GLY A 19 -2.48 -2.37 18.78
N LEU A 20 -3.12 -3.54 18.59
CA LEU A 20 -4.38 -3.62 17.86
C LEU A 20 -5.51 -2.84 18.54
N ARG A 21 -5.58 -2.84 19.88
CA ARG A 21 -6.56 -2.03 20.62
C ARG A 21 -6.31 -0.53 20.46
N ASP A 22 -5.05 -0.11 20.50
CA ASP A 22 -4.66 1.27 20.29
C ASP A 22 -5.02 1.73 18.87
N LEU A 23 -4.82 0.87 17.86
CA LEU A 23 -5.20 1.16 16.47
C LEU A 23 -6.73 1.29 16.32
N MET A 24 -7.50 0.42 16.98
CA MET A 24 -8.98 0.52 16.99
C MET A 24 -9.43 1.87 17.57
N GLU A 25 -8.77 2.34 18.63
CA GLU A 25 -9.06 3.63 19.24
C GLU A 25 -8.68 4.80 18.31
N ASP A 26 -7.55 4.71 17.63
CA ASP A 26 -7.13 5.71 16.65
C ASP A 26 -8.09 5.77 15.45
N ILE A 27 -8.62 4.63 15.00
CA ILE A 27 -9.67 4.59 13.98
C ILE A 27 -10.95 5.25 14.50
N ARG A 28 -11.38 4.90 15.72
CA ARG A 28 -12.60 5.44 16.34
C ARG A 28 -12.55 6.96 16.51
N THR A 29 -11.37 7.50 16.83
CA THR A 29 -11.14 8.93 17.03
C THR A 29 -10.73 9.68 15.76
N GLY A 30 -10.58 8.98 14.63
CA GLY A 30 -10.19 9.58 13.35
C GLY A 30 -8.72 9.99 13.25
N ARG A 31 -7.82 9.39 14.06
CA ARG A 31 -6.37 9.63 14.01
C ARG A 31 -5.64 8.70 13.04
N ALA A 32 -6.19 7.52 12.73
CA ALA A 32 -5.62 6.54 11.81
C ALA A 32 -5.84 6.93 10.32
N GLU A 33 -5.20 8.02 9.87
CA GLU A 33 -5.41 8.60 8.55
C GLU A 33 -4.19 8.49 7.60
N ASN A 34 -3.19 7.65 7.93
CA ASN A 34 -1.97 7.62 7.12
C ASN A 34 -2.18 7.10 5.71
N TRP A 35 -3.24 6.32 5.47
CA TRP A 35 -3.66 5.95 4.12
C TRP A 35 -4.00 7.18 3.27
N LYS A 36 -4.62 8.22 3.85
CA LYS A 36 -4.87 9.50 3.15
C LYS A 36 -3.56 10.19 2.82
N ARG A 37 -2.63 10.23 3.77
CA ARG A 37 -1.30 10.83 3.57
C ARG A 37 -0.54 10.14 2.44
N TYR A 38 -0.72 8.84 2.26
CA TYR A 38 -0.12 8.11 1.13
C TYR A 38 -0.62 8.64 -0.21
N PHE A 39 -1.94 8.78 -0.39
CA PHE A 39 -2.51 9.35 -1.62
C PHE A 39 -2.14 10.82 -1.82
N GLN A 40 -2.18 11.62 -0.75
CA GLN A 40 -1.90 13.05 -0.81
C GLN A 40 -0.43 13.33 -1.15
N ASN A 41 0.51 12.49 -0.71
CA ASN A 41 1.95 12.67 -0.94
C ASN A 41 2.52 11.55 -1.82
N TYR A 42 1.75 11.05 -2.77
CA TYR A 42 2.09 9.86 -3.52
C TYR A 42 3.39 10.00 -4.31
N ASP A 43 3.66 11.17 -4.93
CA ASP A 43 4.87 11.39 -5.72
C ASP A 43 6.14 11.19 -4.87
N TYR A 44 6.14 11.68 -3.62
CA TYR A 44 7.24 11.48 -2.68
C TYR A 44 7.44 9.99 -2.35
N TYR A 45 6.37 9.25 -2.08
CA TYR A 45 6.50 7.82 -1.75
C TYR A 45 6.94 6.99 -2.95
N LEU A 46 6.41 7.29 -4.13
CA LEU A 46 6.78 6.65 -5.38
C LEU A 46 8.25 6.89 -5.72
N GLY A 47 8.74 8.12 -5.57
CA GLY A 47 10.15 8.44 -5.81
C GLY A 47 11.11 7.67 -4.92
N ASN A 48 10.78 7.51 -3.63
CA ASN A 48 11.56 6.66 -2.73
C ASN A 48 11.56 5.18 -3.16
N GLN A 49 10.45 4.68 -3.72
CA GLN A 49 10.37 3.31 -4.24
C GLN A 49 11.18 3.16 -5.53
N GLN A 50 11.06 4.10 -6.47
CA GLN A 50 11.82 4.11 -7.72
C GLN A 50 13.33 4.23 -7.47
N GLN A 51 13.74 5.03 -6.48
CA GLN A 51 15.15 5.11 -6.06
C GLN A 51 15.70 3.76 -5.60
N LEU A 52 14.88 2.94 -4.93
CA LEU A 52 15.29 1.64 -4.41
C LEU A 52 15.19 0.51 -5.44
N PHE A 53 14.12 0.51 -6.25
CA PHE A 53 13.76 -0.61 -7.13
C PHE A 53 14.02 -0.35 -8.62
N GLY A 54 14.24 0.90 -9.03
CA GLY A 54 14.45 1.30 -10.42
C GLY A 54 13.38 2.27 -10.94
N GLU A 55 13.73 3.02 -11.98
CA GLU A 55 12.87 4.01 -12.63
C GLU A 55 11.60 3.42 -13.28
N ASP A 56 11.63 2.13 -13.61
CA ASP A 56 10.50 1.38 -14.19
C ASP A 56 9.60 0.73 -13.14
N TRP A 57 9.83 1.02 -11.86
CA TRP A 57 8.97 0.55 -10.77
C TRP A 57 7.55 1.10 -10.91
N GLN A 58 6.56 0.20 -10.85
CA GLN A 58 5.14 0.51 -10.86
C GLN A 58 4.43 -0.14 -9.67
N THR A 59 3.44 0.56 -9.11
CA THR A 59 2.56 -0.01 -8.10
C THR A 59 1.57 -1.00 -8.73
N PRO A 60 1.10 -2.02 -7.98
CA PRO A 60 0.15 -3.01 -8.49
C PRO A 60 -1.28 -2.49 -8.66
N THR A 61 -1.53 -1.22 -8.35
CA THR A 61 -2.82 -0.54 -8.47
C THR A 61 -2.62 0.88 -9.00
N ASP A 62 -3.68 1.46 -9.58
CA ASP A 62 -3.71 2.84 -10.05
C ASP A 62 -4.02 3.80 -8.89
N ILE A 63 -2.95 4.23 -8.21
CA ILE A 63 -3.05 5.09 -7.03
C ILE A 63 -3.60 6.48 -7.37
N ILE A 64 -3.36 6.99 -8.58
CA ILE A 64 -3.82 8.33 -9.00
C ILE A 64 -5.33 8.31 -9.26
N ALA A 65 -5.84 7.27 -9.92
CA ALA A 65 -7.27 7.09 -10.11
C ALA A 65 -8.00 6.92 -8.77
N GLU A 66 -7.45 6.14 -7.84
CA GLU A 66 -8.01 5.97 -6.50
C GLU A 66 -8.00 7.28 -5.69
N ALA A 67 -6.89 8.03 -5.69
CA ALA A 67 -6.80 9.33 -5.03
C ALA A 67 -7.88 10.30 -5.54
N ARG A 68 -8.15 10.30 -6.85
CA ARG A 68 -9.23 11.09 -7.46
C ARG A 68 -10.60 10.60 -7.00
N HIS A 69 -10.84 9.29 -6.99
CA HIS A 69 -12.11 8.70 -6.56
C HIS A 69 -12.46 9.07 -5.12
N TYR A 70 -11.48 9.02 -4.21
CA TYR A 70 -11.67 9.36 -2.80
C TYR A 70 -11.59 10.87 -2.49
N GLY A 71 -11.31 11.72 -3.49
CA GLY A 71 -11.19 13.17 -3.29
C GLY A 71 -9.96 13.58 -2.48
N LEU A 72 -8.85 12.84 -2.62
CA LEU A 72 -7.61 13.03 -1.86
C LEU A 72 -6.44 13.56 -2.71
N MET A 73 -6.72 14.02 -3.92
CA MET A 73 -5.73 14.67 -4.78
C MET A 73 -5.21 15.95 -4.11
N THR A 74 -3.90 16.12 -4.07
CA THR A 74 -3.24 17.37 -3.67
C THR A 74 -2.10 17.71 -4.63
N ASP A 75 -1.48 18.87 -4.43
CA ASP A 75 -0.32 19.31 -5.21
C ASP A 75 0.89 18.36 -5.06
N SER A 76 0.93 17.53 -4.03
CA SER A 76 1.98 16.52 -3.80
C SER A 76 1.63 15.12 -4.30
N THR A 77 0.44 14.94 -4.89
CA THR A 77 0.03 13.66 -5.47
C THR A 77 0.66 13.44 -6.85
N LEU A 78 0.84 14.51 -7.63
CA LEU A 78 1.44 14.49 -8.96
C LEU A 78 2.76 15.26 -8.96
N GLY A 79 3.73 14.83 -9.77
CA GLY A 79 5.08 15.37 -9.77
C GLY A 79 6.00 14.63 -10.74
N GLU A 80 7.30 14.71 -10.49
CA GLU A 80 8.33 14.14 -11.36
C GLU A 80 8.24 12.61 -11.46
N HIS A 81 8.04 11.94 -10.33
CA HIS A 81 8.07 10.48 -10.23
C HIS A 81 6.81 9.84 -10.83
N THR A 82 5.66 10.50 -10.65
CA THR A 82 4.41 10.09 -11.30
C THR A 82 4.43 10.32 -12.81
N ALA A 83 5.08 11.40 -13.28
CA ALA A 83 5.31 11.63 -14.71
C ALA A 83 6.29 10.60 -15.31
N LEU A 84 7.26 10.13 -14.53
CA LEU A 84 8.13 9.01 -14.91
C LEU A 84 7.35 7.70 -14.98
N LEU A 85 6.50 7.42 -13.99
CA LEU A 85 5.64 6.24 -13.97
C LEU A 85 4.76 6.16 -15.23
N GLU A 86 4.12 7.25 -15.64
CA GLU A 86 3.26 7.28 -16.85
C GLU A 86 4.00 6.82 -18.12
N LYS A 87 5.32 7.04 -18.21
CA LYS A 87 6.14 6.61 -19.36
C LYS A 87 6.41 5.10 -19.37
N HIS A 88 6.46 4.48 -18.19
CA HIS A 88 6.84 3.08 -18.01
C HIS A 88 5.67 2.17 -17.62
N GLN A 89 4.50 2.75 -17.34
CA GLN A 89 3.33 2.04 -16.83
C GLN A 89 2.87 0.98 -17.82
N LYS A 90 2.76 -0.24 -17.34
CA LYS A 90 2.20 -1.38 -18.06
C LYS A 90 0.78 -1.63 -17.56
N PRO A 91 -0.14 -2.10 -18.42
CA PRO A 91 -1.45 -2.55 -17.98
C PRO A 91 -1.34 -3.58 -16.86
N LEU A 92 -2.22 -3.51 -15.87
CA LEU A 92 -2.29 -4.51 -14.81
C LEU A 92 -2.78 -5.83 -15.42
N GLU A 93 -1.93 -6.85 -15.36
CA GLU A 93 -2.31 -8.21 -15.77
C GLU A 93 -3.03 -8.92 -14.63
N ALA A 94 -4.20 -9.49 -14.92
CA ALA A 94 -4.93 -10.28 -13.94
C ALA A 94 -4.15 -11.56 -13.61
N LEU A 95 -3.86 -11.79 -12.33
CA LEU A 95 -3.25 -13.03 -11.89
C LEU A 95 -4.26 -14.18 -12.07
N GLU A 96 -4.00 -15.09 -13.00
CA GLU A 96 -4.82 -16.30 -13.18
C GLU A 96 -4.69 -17.23 -11.95
N MET A 97 -5.71 -17.28 -11.11
CA MET A 97 -5.79 -18.28 -10.04
C MET A 97 -6.27 -19.62 -10.60
N ARG A 98 -5.37 -20.58 -10.78
CA ARG A 98 -5.70 -21.96 -11.16
C ARG A 98 -5.78 -22.84 -9.91
N LEU A 99 -6.99 -23.28 -9.56
CA LEU A 99 -7.19 -24.30 -8.52
C LEU A 99 -6.80 -25.68 -9.09
N SER A 100 -5.67 -26.23 -8.64
CA SER A 100 -5.31 -27.61 -8.96
C SER A 100 -6.00 -28.56 -7.97
N VAL A 101 -7.03 -29.26 -8.43
CA VAL A 101 -7.58 -30.40 -7.70
C VAL A 101 -6.66 -31.59 -7.98
N LYS A 102 -5.80 -31.95 -7.01
CA LYS A 102 -5.10 -33.24 -7.04
C LYS A 102 -6.15 -34.33 -6.85
N GLU A 103 -6.51 -35.02 -7.93
CA GLU A 103 -7.33 -36.23 -7.85
C GLU A 103 -6.63 -37.24 -6.93
N LYS A 104 -7.32 -37.65 -5.86
CA LYS A 104 -6.81 -38.68 -4.94
C LYS A 104 -6.69 -39.98 -5.73
N GLN A 105 -5.46 -40.47 -5.92
CA GLN A 105 -5.23 -41.84 -6.37
C GLN A 105 -5.96 -42.80 -5.41
N LYS A 106 -6.94 -43.53 -5.96
CA LYS A 106 -7.71 -44.55 -5.25
C LYS A 106 -6.78 -45.75 -4.96
N PRO A 107 -6.88 -46.38 -3.76
CA PRO A 107 -6.00 -47.47 -3.35
C PRO A 107 -6.05 -48.69 -4.29
#